data_AF-A0A7C6FI08-F1
#
_entry.id   AF-A0A7C6FI08-F1
#
_cell.length_a   1.000
_cell.length_b   1.000
_cell.length_c   1.000
_cell.angle_alpha   90.00
_cell.angle_beta   90.00
_cell.angle_gamma   90.00
#
_symmetry.space_group_name_H-M   'P 1'
#
loop_
_entity.id
_entity.type
_entity.pdbx_description
1 polymer ?
#
loop_
_entity_poly.entity_id
_entity_poly.type
_entity_poly.pdbx_seq_one_letter_code
_entity_poly.pdbx_strand_id
1 'polypeptide(L)' 'MAGQVNEEIIVLKEKIAKLLAEYRLKHDELELAVEEWDIGEIQVSLDLYNKEINKLKKQVHQLETQL' A
#
# COMPACT_ATOMS: atom_id res chain seq x y z
N MET A 1 13.38 -22.34 -9.67
CA MET A 1 12.17 -22.08 -8.86
C MET A 1 12.43 -21.02 -7.78
N ALA A 2 13.44 -21.15 -6.91
CA ALA A 2 13.76 -20.13 -5.89
C ALA A 2 14.07 -18.71 -6.42
N GLY A 3 14.71 -18.59 -7.60
CA GLY A 3 15.00 -17.28 -8.21
C GLY A 3 13.76 -16.47 -8.59
N GLN A 4 12.70 -17.14 -9.07
CA GLN A 4 11.46 -16.49 -9.50
C GLN A 4 10.63 -15.97 -8.32
N VAL A 5 10.63 -16.71 -7.20
CA VAL A 5 9.94 -16.29 -5.96
C VAL A 5 10.62 -15.04 -5.36
N ASN A 6 11.95 -14.97 -5.42
CA ASN A 6 12.69 -13.79 -4.97
C ASN A 6 12.38 -12.54 -5.81
N GLU A 7 12.30 -12.67 -7.14
CA GLU A 7 11.90 -11.57 -8.02
C GLU A 7 10.48 -11.09 -7.72
N GLU A 8 9.54 -12.01 -7.49
CA GLU A 8 8.16 -11.68 -7.13
C GLU A 8 8.09 -10.92 -5.79
N ILE A 9 8.84 -11.36 -4.78
CA ILE A 9 8.94 -10.65 -3.49
C ILE A 9 9.48 -9.23 -3.68
N ILE A 10 10.50 -9.04 -4.52
CA ILE A 10 11.07 -7.71 -4.81
C ILE A 10 10.00 -6.81 -5.44
N VAL A 11 9.31 -7.29 -6.47
CA VAL A 11 8.25 -6.53 -7.15
C VAL A 11 7.12 -6.15 -6.19
N LEU A 12 6.70 -7.06 -5.32
CA LEU A 12 5.67 -6.78 -4.32
C LEU A 12 6.14 -5.73 -3.30
N LYS A 13 7.40 -5.79 -2.86
CA LYS A 13 7.98 -4.79 -1.95
C LYS A 13 8.08 -3.41 -2.60
N GLU A 14 8.45 -3.34 -3.87
CA GLU A 14 8.44 -2.08 -4.65
C GLU A 14 7.02 -1.52 -4.79
N LYS A 15 6.03 -2.37 -5.06
CA LYS A 15 4.62 -1.95 -5.13
C LYS A 15 4.14 -1.41 -3.78
N ILE A 16 4.47 -2.07 -2.68
CA ILE A 16 4.17 -1.59 -1.32
C ILE A 16 4.80 -0.22 -1.08
N ALA A 17 6.07 -0.03 -1.47
CA ALA A 17 6.77 1.25 -1.28
C ALA A 17 6.10 2.39 -2.06
N LYS A 18 5.66 2.14 -3.30
CA LYS A 18 4.89 3.11 -4.11
C LYS A 18 3.57 3.47 -3.45
N LEU A 19 2.78 2.48 -3.04
CA LEU A 19 1.49 2.72 -2.36
C LEU A 19 1.66 3.47 -1.04
N LEU A 20 2.74 3.21 -0.28
CA LEU A 20 3.05 3.97 0.93
C LEU A 20 3.41 5.43 0.65
N ALA A 21 4.06 5.71 -0.49
CA ALA A 21 4.34 7.08 -0.90
C ALA A 21 3.04 7.82 -1.29
N GLU A 22 2.18 7.18 -2.08
CA GLU A 22 0.86 7.73 -2.43
C GLU A 22 -0.03 7.94 -1.20
N TYR A 23 -0.04 6.98 -0.26
CA TYR A 23 -0.75 7.11 1.01
C TYR A 23 -0.31 8.35 1.79
N ARG A 24 1.01 8.60 1.88
CA ARG A 24 1.53 9.79 2.58
C ARG A 24 1.08 11.07 1.91
N LEU A 25 1.19 11.16 0.58
CA LEU A 25 0.72 12.34 -0.16
C LEU A 25 -0.78 12.58 0.03
N LYS A 26 -1.58 11.52 0.02
CA LYS A 26 -3.03 11.59 0.23
C LYS A 26 -3.38 11.93 1.68
N HIS A 27 -2.54 11.56 2.65
CA HIS A 27 -2.69 11.95 4.05
C HIS A 27 -2.34 13.43 4.23
N ASP A 28 -1.28 13.92 3.59
CA ASP A 28 -0.95 15.34 3.58
C ASP A 28 -2.10 16.17 2.97
N GLU A 29 -2.76 15.66 1.93
CA GLU A 29 -3.98 16.25 1.36
C GLU A 29 -5.12 16.31 2.38
N LEU A 30 -5.31 15.26 3.18
CA LEU A 30 -6.31 15.24 4.26
C LEU A 30 -6.06 16.32 5.31
N GLU A 31 -4.79 16.54 5.69
CA GLU A 31 -4.42 17.55 6.68
C GLU A 31 -4.72 18.98 6.21
N LEU A 32 -4.73 19.19 4.89
CA LEU A 32 -5.01 20.48 4.27
C LEU A 32 -6.49 20.65 3.89
N ALA A 33 -7.28 19.58 3.90
CA ALA A 33 -8.68 19.60 3.52
C ALA A 33 -9.54 20.31 4.58
N VAL A 34 -10.40 21.23 4.13
CA VAL A 34 -11.32 22.00 4.98
C VAL A 34 -12.79 21.68 4.73
N GLU A 35 -13.11 21.09 3.58
CA GLU A 35 -14.48 20.71 3.22
C GLU A 35 -14.77 19.27 3.67
N GLU A 36 -15.89 19.06 4.37
CA GLU A 36 -16.26 17.74 4.91
C GLU A 36 -16.42 16.66 3.83
N TRP A 37 -16.86 17.06 2.63
CA TRP A 37 -16.99 16.14 1.49
C TRP A 37 -15.62 15.62 1.04
N ASP A 38 -14.66 16.53 0.82
CA ASP A 38 -13.29 16.19 0.41
C ASP A 38 -12.61 15.31 1.47
N ILE A 39 -12.77 15.65 2.75
CA ILE A 39 -12.27 14.84 3.88
C ILE A 39 -12.81 13.42 3.79
N GLY A 40 -14.11 13.23 3.51
CA GLY A 40 -14.72 11.92 3.36
C GLY A 40 -14.13 11.10 2.22
N GLU A 41 -13.98 11.70 1.03
CA GLU A 41 -13.40 11.02 -0.14
C GLU A 41 -11.92 10.66 0.06
N ILE A 42 -11.16 11.56 0.69
CA ILE A 42 -9.75 11.34 1.02
C ILE A 42 -9.62 10.21 2.04
N GLN A 43 -10.46 10.17 3.08
CA GLN A 43 -10.46 9.09 4.07
C GLN A 43 -10.79 7.73 3.46
N VAL A 44 -11.75 7.66 2.54
CA VAL A 44 -12.06 6.43 1.80
C VAL A 44 -10.85 5.98 0.98
N SER A 45 -10.17 6.91 0.31
CA SER A 45 -8.96 6.62 -0.47
C SER A 45 -7.84 6.06 0.41
N LEU A 46 -7.61 6.65 1.59
CA LEU A 46 -6.62 6.19 2.57
C LEU A 46 -6.94 4.78 3.10
N ASP A 47 -8.21 4.47 3.36
CA ASP A 47 -8.63 3.12 3.76
C ASP A 47 -8.35 2.08 2.65
N LEU A 48 -8.63 2.42 1.39
CA LEU A 48 -8.33 1.54 0.25
C LEU A 48 -6.83 1.28 0.12
N TYR A 49 -5.99 2.31 0.25
CA TYR A 49 -4.54 2.16 0.27
C TYR A 49 -4.07 1.25 1.40
N ASN A 50 -4.57 1.46 2.62
CA ASN A 50 -4.24 0.62 3.78
C ASN A 50 -4.61 -0.85 3.55
N LYS A 51 -5.80 -1.12 2.98
CA LYS A 51 -6.25 -2.48 2.66
C LYS A 51 -5.33 -3.16 1.64
N GLU A 52 -4.97 -2.47 0.56
CA GLU A 52 -4.10 -3.03 -0.48
C GLU A 52 -2.68 -3.25 0.04
N ILE A 53 -2.10 -2.30 0.79
CA ILE A 53 -0.77 -2.46 1.42
C ILE A 53 -0.75 -3.68 2.33
N ASN A 54 -1.77 -3.85 3.18
CA ASN A 54 -1.84 -4.99 4.10
C ASN A 54 -2.00 -6.32 3.36
N LYS A 55 -2.76 -6.34 2.27
CA LYS A 55 -2.88 -7.53 1.41
C LYS A 55 -1.54 -7.91 0.79
N LEU A 56 -0.81 -6.93 0.22
CA LEU A 56 0.50 -7.18 -0.39
C LEU A 56 1.54 -7.62 0.65
N LYS A 57 1.55 -7.03 1.85
CA LYS A 57 2.42 -7.47 2.96
C LYS A 57 2.17 -8.93 3.34
N LYS A 58 0.90 -9.35 3.39
CA LYS A 58 0.56 -10.76 3.64
C LYS A 58 1.06 -11.69 2.53
N GLN A 59 0.94 -11.27 1.27
CA GLN A 59 1.48 -12.04 0.14
C GLN A 59 3.00 -12.19 0.21
N VAL A 60 3.72 -11.09 0.50
CA VAL A 60 5.18 -11.12 0.72
C VAL A 60 5.54 -12.11 1.82
N HIS A 61 4.86 -12.03 2.98
CA HIS A 61 5.14 -12.92 4.10
C HIS A 61 4.87 -14.40 3.78
N GLN A 62 3.81 -14.69 3.00
CA GLN A 62 3.51 -16.04 2.54
C GLN A 62 4.60 -16.59 1.62
N LEU A 63 5.06 -15.79 0.65
CA LEU A 63 6.14 -16.18 -0.26
C LEU A 63 7.47 -16.37 0.47
N GLU A 64 7.79 -15.50 1.43
CA GLU A 64 8.99 -15.62 2.28
C GLU A 64 8.96 -16.88 3.15
N THR A 65 7.78 -17.32 3.60
CA THR A 65 7.62 -18.55 4.41
C THR A 65 7.68 -19.83 3.58
N GLN A 66 7.42 -19.75 2.27
CA GLN A 66 7.44 -20.88 1.34
C GLN A 66 8.81 -21.08 0.66
N LEU A 67 9.76 -20.18 0.93
CA LEU A 67 11.13 -20.15 0.41
C LEU A 67 12.07 -20.97 1.29
#